data_AF-A0A922WWZ8-F1
#
_entry.id   AF-A0A922WWZ8-F1
#
_cell.length_a   1.000
_cell.length_b   1.000
_cell.length_c   1.000
_cell.angle_alpha   90.00
_cell.angle_beta   90.00
_cell.angle_gamma   90.00
#
_symmetry.space_group_name_H-M   'P 1'
#
loop_
_entity.id
_entity.type
_entity.pdbx_description
1 polymer ?
#
loop_
_entity_poly.entity_id
_entity_poly.type
_entity_poly.pdbx_seq_one_letter_code
_entity_poly.pdbx_strand_id
1 'polypeptide(L)'
;YRVLLACTKPGDVVLDPFFGTGTTGAVAKRLGREWIGCEREDFYRGVAEKRIAKELPLDESALTTMQSARTAPKVAFGAVVEGGLIPPGTQIFDKKRRWIATVRADGSLECQGKTGSIHGLGKELQGAPSCNGWAFWHYENGGDVQPIDAARQLYLLAAED
;
A
#
# COMPACT_ATOMS: atom_id res chain seq x y z
N TYR A 1 -14.98 -15.44 9.26
CA TYR A 1 -14.35 -14.90 8.04
C TYR A 1 -13.27 -13.84 8.30
N ARG A 2 -13.36 -13.01 9.36
CA ARG A 2 -12.36 -11.95 9.65
C ARG A 2 -10.90 -12.43 9.71
N VAL A 3 -10.64 -13.56 10.38
CA VAL A 3 -9.28 -14.15 10.48
C VAL A 3 -8.72 -14.48 9.08
N LEU A 4 -9.52 -15.15 8.25
CA LEU A 4 -9.09 -15.51 6.89
C LEU A 4 -8.87 -14.26 6.03
N LEU A 5 -9.75 -13.25 6.10
CA LEU A 5 -9.55 -12.00 5.36
C LEU A 5 -8.28 -11.24 5.78
N ALA A 6 -7.94 -11.27 7.07
CA ALA A 6 -6.79 -10.52 7.59
C ALA A 6 -5.45 -11.23 7.35
N CYS A 7 -5.46 -12.56 7.28
CA CYS A 7 -4.24 -13.37 7.33
C CYS A 7 -3.99 -14.23 6.08
N THR A 8 -4.90 -14.22 5.10
CA THR A 8 -4.78 -15.04 3.88
C THR A 8 -5.22 -14.27 2.65
N LYS A 9 -4.66 -14.64 1.50
CA LYS A 9 -5.08 -14.21 0.17
C LYS A 9 -6.02 -15.25 -0.45
N PRO A 10 -6.84 -14.86 -1.44
CA PRO A 10 -7.52 -15.83 -2.30
C PRO A 10 -6.52 -16.85 -2.87
N GLY A 11 -6.91 -18.12 -2.93
CA GLY A 11 -6.06 -19.24 -3.36
C GLY A 11 -5.14 -19.84 -2.28
N ASP A 12 -4.93 -19.16 -1.14
CA ASP A 12 -4.15 -19.74 -0.03
C ASP A 12 -4.85 -20.98 0.56
N VAL A 13 -4.07 -21.90 1.11
CA VAL A 13 -4.56 -23.12 1.79
C VAL A 13 -4.65 -22.87 3.30
N VAL A 14 -5.82 -23.15 3.89
CA VAL A 14 -6.07 -23.04 5.34
C VAL A 14 -6.14 -24.43 5.97
N LEU A 15 -5.23 -24.74 6.90
CA LEU A 15 -5.27 -25.96 7.71
C LEU A 15 -6.05 -25.71 9.00
N ASP A 16 -7.02 -26.57 9.30
CA ASP A 16 -7.71 -26.63 10.58
C ASP A 16 -7.60 -28.05 11.16
N PRO A 17 -6.75 -28.27 12.19
CA PRO A 17 -6.55 -29.58 12.78
C PRO A 17 -7.70 -30.03 13.69
N PHE A 18 -8.68 -29.16 13.97
CA PHE A 18 -9.83 -29.44 14.84
C PHE A 18 -11.12 -28.97 14.17
N PHE A 19 -11.46 -29.63 13.06
CA PHE A 19 -12.41 -29.11 12.08
C PHE A 19 -13.86 -29.05 12.57
N GLY A 20 -14.24 -29.93 13.51
CA GLY A 20 -15.61 -30.02 14.03
C GLY A 20 -16.63 -30.10 12.90
N THR A 21 -17.62 -29.22 12.92
CA THR A 21 -18.67 -29.15 11.88
C THR A 21 -18.29 -28.34 10.64
N GLY A 22 -16.99 -28.07 10.42
CA GLY A 22 -16.46 -27.52 9.18
C GLY A 22 -16.65 -26.01 8.99
N THR A 23 -16.71 -25.23 10.06
CA THR A 23 -16.84 -23.76 9.97
C THR A 23 -15.68 -23.14 9.18
N THR A 24 -14.45 -23.62 9.39
CA THR A 24 -13.27 -23.11 8.68
C THR A 24 -13.35 -23.39 7.18
N GLY A 25 -13.68 -24.62 6.77
CA GLY A 25 -13.81 -24.97 5.36
C GLY A 25 -14.98 -24.26 4.67
N ALA A 26 -16.11 -24.09 5.36
CA ALA A 26 -17.26 -23.35 4.83
C ALA A 26 -16.89 -21.90 4.51
N VAL A 27 -16.20 -21.24 5.45
CA VAL A 27 -15.73 -19.86 5.29
C VAL A 27 -14.60 -19.76 4.26
N ALA A 28 -13.67 -20.72 4.24
CA ALA A 28 -12.56 -20.76 3.28
C ALA A 28 -13.10 -20.88 1.85
N LYS A 29 -13.98 -21.85 1.58
CA LYS A 29 -14.65 -22.04 0.29
C LYS A 29 -15.39 -20.78 -0.15
N ARG A 30 -16.19 -20.19 0.75
CA ARG A 30 -16.94 -18.95 0.47
C ARG A 30 -16.01 -17.78 0.13
N LEU A 31 -14.82 -17.74 0.69
CA LEU A 31 -13.82 -16.70 0.47
C LEU A 31 -12.86 -17.02 -0.70
N GLY A 32 -13.02 -18.12 -1.42
CA GLY A 32 -12.10 -18.52 -2.48
C GLY A 32 -10.71 -18.93 -1.96
N ARG A 33 -10.66 -19.62 -0.82
CA ARG A 33 -9.45 -20.25 -0.27
C ARG A 33 -9.60 -21.77 -0.30
N GLU A 34 -8.48 -22.45 -0.51
CA GLU A 34 -8.38 -23.89 -0.32
C GLU A 34 -8.32 -24.22 1.18
N TRP A 35 -8.67 -25.45 1.55
CA TRP A 35 -8.67 -25.84 2.97
C TRP A 35 -8.36 -27.32 3.18
N ILE A 36 -7.79 -27.63 4.34
CA ILE A 36 -7.57 -28.99 4.84
C ILE A 36 -8.15 -29.04 6.25
N GLY A 37 -9.12 -29.92 6.47
CA GLY A 37 -9.78 -30.09 7.77
C GLY A 37 -9.53 -31.48 8.34
N CYS A 38 -9.06 -31.56 9.59
CA CYS A 38 -8.90 -32.81 10.32
C CYS A 38 -9.98 -32.93 11.41
N GLU A 39 -10.74 -34.03 11.40
CA GLU A 39 -11.74 -34.33 12.43
C GLU A 39 -11.78 -35.84 12.70
N ARG A 40 -11.74 -36.20 13.98
CA ARG A 40 -11.71 -37.59 14.42
C ARG A 40 -13.09 -38.22 14.40
N GLU A 41 -14.13 -37.46 14.72
CA GLU A 41 -15.48 -37.99 14.92
C GLU A 41 -16.27 -38.11 13.59
N ASP A 42 -16.55 -39.35 13.20
CA ASP A 42 -17.65 -39.84 12.35
C ASP A 42 -18.69 -38.80 11.94
N PHE A 43 -19.49 -38.50 12.96
CA PHE A 43 -20.67 -37.68 12.86
C PHE A 43 -20.35 -36.25 12.42
N TYR A 44 -19.29 -35.65 12.97
CA TYR A 44 -18.92 -34.27 12.64
C TYR A 44 -18.36 -34.14 11.22
N ARG A 45 -17.63 -35.14 10.73
CA ARG A 45 -17.19 -35.17 9.32
C ARG A 45 -18.38 -35.12 8.36
N GLY A 46 -19.39 -35.97 8.58
CA GLY A 46 -20.59 -35.97 7.74
C GLY A 46 -21.40 -34.67 7.80
N VAL A 47 -21.43 -34.00 8.95
CA VAL A 47 -22.06 -32.67 9.09
C VAL A 47 -21.26 -31.61 8.34
N ALA A 48 -19.93 -31.63 8.47
CA ALA A 48 -19.02 -30.69 7.81
C ALA A 48 -19.11 -30.78 6.29
N GLU A 49 -19.07 -31.98 5.72
CA GLU A 49 -19.19 -32.21 4.27
C GLU A 49 -20.51 -31.64 3.72
N LYS A 50 -21.64 -31.95 4.38
CA LYS A 50 -22.96 -31.45 3.98
C LYS A 50 -23.06 -29.93 4.07
N ARG A 51 -22.44 -29.33 5.07
CA ARG A 51 -22.40 -27.87 5.25
C ARG A 51 -21.61 -27.21 4.12
N ILE A 52 -20.38 -27.67 3.90
CA ILE A 52 -19.46 -27.08 2.91
C ILE A 52 -19.96 -27.27 1.49
N ALA A 53 -20.62 -28.39 1.19
CA ALA A 53 -21.24 -28.64 -0.11
C ALA A 53 -22.28 -27.56 -0.48
N LYS A 54 -22.99 -27.00 0.51
CA LYS A 54 -24.00 -25.95 0.31
C LYS A 54 -23.42 -24.54 0.17
N GLU A 55 -22.17 -24.32 0.59
CA GLU A 55 -21.54 -23.01 0.48
C GLU A 55 -21.17 -22.71 -0.98
N LEU A 56 -21.50 -21.50 -1.41
CA LEU A 56 -21.11 -20.95 -2.70
C LEU A 56 -19.96 -19.95 -2.50
N PRO A 57 -18.98 -19.91 -3.42
CA PRO A 57 -17.99 -18.83 -3.44
C PRO A 57 -18.69 -17.48 -3.49
N LEU A 58 -18.16 -16.49 -2.76
CA LEU A 58 -18.54 -15.10 -2.96
C LEU A 58 -18.04 -14.64 -4.33
N ASP A 59 -18.80 -13.74 -4.93
CA ASP A 59 -18.38 -13.01 -6.12
C ASP A 59 -17.06 -12.26 -5.83
N GLU A 60 -16.12 -12.33 -6.78
CA GLU A 60 -14.80 -11.67 -6.69
C GLU A 60 -14.93 -10.17 -6.45
N SER A 61 -15.99 -9.54 -6.96
CA SER A 61 -16.30 -8.12 -6.72
C SER A 61 -16.50 -7.80 -5.23
N ALA A 62 -17.07 -8.72 -4.47
CA ALA A 62 -17.29 -8.59 -3.03
C ALA A 62 -16.06 -8.99 -2.18
N LEU A 63 -15.09 -9.67 -2.79
CA LEU A 63 -13.83 -10.10 -2.15
C LEU A 63 -12.70 -9.09 -2.35
N THR A 64 -12.90 -8.10 -3.22
CA THR A 64 -11.93 -7.02 -3.45
C THR A 64 -11.84 -6.16 -2.19
N THR A 65 -10.88 -6.47 -1.33
CA THR A 65 -10.54 -5.64 -0.18
C THR A 65 -9.80 -4.40 -0.67
N MET A 66 -9.96 -3.27 0.04
CA MET A 66 -9.13 -2.09 -0.22
C MET A 66 -7.66 -2.50 -0.12
N GLN A 67 -6.97 -2.58 -1.26
CA GLN A 67 -5.54 -2.88 -1.28
C GLN A 67 -4.84 -1.78 -0.47
N SER A 68 -4.06 -2.17 0.53
CA SER A 68 -3.28 -1.20 1.30
C SER A 68 -2.32 -0.47 0.35
N ALA A 69 -2.17 0.84 0.50
CA ALA A 69 -1.21 1.67 -0.27
C ALA A 69 0.26 1.21 -0.20
N ARG A 70 0.56 0.14 0.56
CA ARG A 70 1.89 -0.45 0.76
C ARG A 70 2.35 -1.36 -0.39
N THR A 71 1.44 -1.83 -1.25
CA THR A 71 1.76 -2.64 -2.45
C THR A 71 1.92 -1.83 -3.73
N ALA A 72 1.69 -0.51 -3.69
CA ALA A 72 1.89 0.37 -4.84
C ALA A 72 3.38 0.39 -5.28
N PRO A 73 3.67 0.61 -6.58
CA PRO A 73 5.03 0.68 -7.08
C PRO A 73 5.84 1.75 -6.32
N LYS A 74 7.03 1.38 -5.85
CA LYS A 74 7.90 2.31 -5.11
C LYS A 74 8.57 3.27 -6.09
N VAL A 75 8.03 4.48 -6.20
CA VAL A 75 8.63 5.57 -6.99
C VAL A 75 9.65 6.32 -6.14
N ALA A 76 10.89 6.40 -6.63
CA ALA A 76 11.91 7.27 -6.08
C ALA A 76 11.67 8.72 -6.54
N PHE A 77 12.03 9.70 -5.72
CA PHE A 77 11.89 11.11 -6.12
C PHE A 77 12.71 11.48 -7.36
N GLY A 78 13.90 10.87 -7.53
CA GLY A 78 14.69 11.04 -8.75
C GLY A 78 13.93 10.67 -10.03
N ALA A 79 13.07 9.65 -10.01
CA ALA A 79 12.26 9.29 -11.18
C ALA A 79 11.24 10.37 -11.55
N VAL A 80 10.69 11.08 -10.55
CA VAL A 80 9.77 12.22 -10.78
C VAL A 80 10.53 13.41 -11.40
N VAL A 81 11.79 13.60 -11.01
CA VAL A 81 12.68 14.64 -11.57
C VAL A 81 13.08 14.29 -13.01
N GLU A 82 13.51 13.05 -13.24
CA GLU A 82 13.87 12.53 -14.57
C GLU A 82 12.68 12.54 -15.54
N GLY A 83 11.48 12.24 -15.04
CA GLY A 83 10.22 12.35 -15.79
C GLY A 83 9.79 13.80 -16.07
N GLY A 84 10.53 14.80 -15.62
CA GLY A 84 10.29 16.22 -15.91
C GLY A 84 9.11 16.86 -15.16
N LEU A 85 8.44 16.11 -14.27
CA LEU A 85 7.30 16.61 -13.50
C LEU A 85 7.74 17.66 -12.46
N ILE A 86 8.94 17.49 -11.90
CA ILE A 86 9.59 18.46 -11.02
C ILE A 86 11.04 18.64 -11.52
N PRO A 87 11.30 19.60 -12.42
CA PRO A 87 12.62 19.77 -13.01
C PRO A 87 13.71 20.15 -11.99
N PRO A 88 14.99 19.83 -12.26
CA PRO A 88 16.10 20.37 -11.50
C PRO A 88 16.10 21.91 -11.48
N GLY A 89 16.43 22.50 -10.34
CA GLY A 89 16.33 23.94 -10.08
C GLY A 89 14.98 24.38 -9.52
N THR A 90 13.94 23.53 -9.56
CA THR A 90 12.65 23.84 -8.95
C THR A 90 12.80 24.09 -7.45
N GLN A 91 12.18 25.17 -6.96
CA GLN A 91 12.09 25.44 -5.53
C GLN A 91 10.87 24.73 -4.94
N ILE A 92 11.09 23.89 -3.94
CA ILE A 92 10.04 23.24 -3.16
C ILE A 92 10.11 23.71 -1.72
N PHE A 93 8.99 23.72 -1.01
CA PHE A 93 8.89 24.35 0.30
C PHE A 93 7.97 23.59 1.25
N ASP A 94 8.13 23.78 2.56
CA ASP A 94 7.14 23.25 3.52
C ASP A 94 5.84 24.05 3.44
N LYS A 95 4.72 23.49 3.93
CA LYS A 95 3.39 24.14 3.86
C LYS A 95 3.36 25.57 4.43
N LYS A 96 4.25 25.91 5.36
CA LYS A 96 4.36 27.25 5.98
C LYS A 96 5.41 28.15 5.32
N ARG A 97 6.08 27.70 4.24
CA ARG A 97 7.19 28.40 3.56
C ARG A 97 8.32 28.83 4.50
N ARG A 98 8.54 28.09 5.58
CA ARG A 98 9.68 28.24 6.50
C ARG A 98 10.97 27.71 5.89
N TRP A 99 10.86 26.63 5.13
CA TRP A 99 11.99 25.98 4.46
C TRP A 99 11.75 25.98 2.97
N ILE A 100 12.77 26.37 2.20
CA ILE A 100 12.76 26.36 0.75
C ILE A 100 14.01 25.59 0.31
N ALA A 101 13.79 24.49 -0.39
CA ALA A 101 14.84 23.62 -0.92
C ALA A 101 14.85 23.67 -2.45
N THR A 102 16.04 23.59 -3.03
CA THR A 102 16.25 23.51 -4.47
C THR A 102 16.41 22.05 -4.89
N VAL A 103 15.67 21.62 -5.89
CA VAL A 103 15.78 20.27 -6.47
C VAL A 103 17.05 20.16 -7.31
N ARG A 104 17.86 19.13 -7.07
CA ARG A 104 19.07 18.83 -7.84
C ARG A 104 18.80 17.76 -8.90
N ALA A 105 19.69 17.68 -9.89
CA ALA A 105 19.53 16.76 -11.03
C ALA A 105 19.54 15.27 -10.66
N ASP A 106 20.15 14.92 -9.53
CA ASP A 106 20.21 13.57 -8.99
C ASP A 106 18.99 13.20 -8.11
N GLY A 107 17.99 14.09 -8.01
CA GLY A 107 16.85 13.92 -7.12
C GLY A 107 17.16 14.18 -5.64
N SER A 108 18.32 14.74 -5.32
CA SER A 108 18.57 15.29 -3.99
C SER A 108 18.00 16.71 -3.85
N LEU A 109 17.81 17.15 -2.61
CA LEU A 109 17.41 18.50 -2.27
C LEU A 109 18.56 19.23 -1.60
N GLU A 110 18.66 20.53 -1.87
CA GLU A 110 19.57 21.44 -1.17
C GLU A 110 18.79 22.53 -0.44
N CYS A 111 19.07 22.76 0.84
CA CYS A 111 18.51 23.87 1.61
C CYS A 111 19.57 24.40 2.58
N GLN A 112 19.88 25.71 2.51
CA GLN A 112 20.81 26.39 3.42
C GLN A 112 22.18 25.67 3.55
N GLY A 113 22.75 25.21 2.43
CA GLY A 113 24.05 24.52 2.39
C GLY A 113 24.02 23.06 2.84
N LYS A 114 22.85 22.52 3.19
CA LYS A 114 22.65 21.10 3.50
C LYS A 114 22.04 20.39 2.31
N THR A 115 22.51 19.17 2.04
CA THR A 115 22.01 18.32 0.95
C THR A 115 21.49 17.00 1.49
N GLY A 116 20.38 16.50 0.97
CA GLY A 116 19.88 15.18 1.33
C GLY A 116 18.68 14.74 0.50
N SER A 117 18.14 13.55 0.78
CA SER A 117 16.89 13.10 0.17
C SER A 117 15.69 13.91 0.68
N ILE A 118 14.55 13.83 -0.01
CA ILE A 118 13.30 14.48 0.41
C ILE A 118 12.91 14.15 1.87
N HIS A 119 13.25 12.94 2.33
CA HIS A 119 12.99 12.47 3.70
C HIS A 119 14.09 12.91 4.66
N GLY A 120 15.36 12.71 4.28
CA GLY A 120 16.51 13.01 5.12
C GLY A 120 16.63 14.49 5.44
N LEU A 121 16.56 15.34 4.41
CA LEU A 121 16.62 16.79 4.59
C LEU A 121 15.40 17.32 5.35
N GLY A 122 14.20 16.83 5.02
CA GLY A 122 12.98 17.22 5.74
C GLY A 122 13.00 16.81 7.21
N LYS A 123 13.59 15.66 7.55
CA LYS A 123 13.80 15.20 8.93
C LYS A 123 14.74 16.15 9.67
N GLU A 124 15.87 16.46 9.05
CA GLU A 124 16.91 17.29 9.64
C GLU A 124 16.43 18.73 9.90
N LEU A 125 15.75 19.35 8.93
CA LEU A 125 15.23 20.72 9.05
C LEU A 125 14.12 20.85 10.11
N GLN A 126 13.36 19.78 10.35
CA GLN A 126 12.32 19.77 11.39
C GLN A 126 12.85 19.39 12.77
N GLY A 127 14.09 18.87 12.89
CA GLY A 127 14.57 18.25 14.12
C GLY A 127 13.74 17.03 14.56
N ALA A 128 13.09 16.35 13.61
CA ALA A 128 12.16 15.25 13.87
C ALA A 128 12.87 13.88 13.79
N PRO A 129 12.31 12.79 14.37
CA PRO A 129 12.88 11.45 14.22
C PRO A 129 12.71 10.88 12.80
N SER A 130 11.70 11.33 12.06
CA SER A 130 11.41 10.95 10.68
C SER A 130 10.64 12.05 9.94
N CYS A 131 10.61 12.00 8.61
CA CYS A 131 9.82 12.89 7.77
C CYS A 131 9.30 12.15 6.54
N ASN A 132 8.00 12.28 6.25
CA ASN A 132 7.44 11.89 4.96
C ASN A 132 7.62 13.04 3.95
N GLY A 133 8.75 13.04 3.24
CA GLY A 133 9.10 14.07 2.26
C GLY A 133 8.02 14.32 1.20
N TRP A 134 7.28 13.28 0.80
CA TRP A 134 6.23 13.38 -0.21
C TRP A 134 5.09 14.32 0.17
N ALA A 135 4.69 14.30 1.45
CA ALA A 135 3.62 15.16 1.98
C ALA A 135 4.17 16.45 2.59
N PHE A 136 5.45 16.46 2.99
CA PHE A 136 6.06 17.60 3.64
C PHE A 136 6.40 18.71 2.64
N TRP A 137 7.03 18.36 1.52
CA TRP A 137 7.42 19.30 0.49
C TRP A 137 6.28 19.58 -0.47
N HIS A 138 6.12 20.85 -0.82
CA HIS A 138 5.15 21.36 -1.77
C HIS A 138 5.88 22.10 -2.88
N TYR A 139 5.28 22.13 -4.05
CA TYR A 139 5.75 22.88 -5.20
C TYR A 139 4.59 23.63 -5.83
N GLU A 140 4.91 24.64 -6.62
CA GLU A 140 3.93 25.43 -7.35
C GLU A 140 3.86 24.92 -8.79
N ASN A 141 2.64 24.63 -9.25
CA ASN A 141 2.38 24.15 -10.60
C ASN A 141 1.11 24.83 -11.12
N GLY A 142 1.23 25.62 -12.18
CA GLY A 142 0.09 26.35 -12.77
C GLY A 142 -0.56 27.37 -11.83
N GLY A 143 0.15 27.85 -10.80
CA GLY A 143 -0.38 28.77 -9.78
C GLY A 143 -0.97 28.07 -8.55
N ASP A 144 -1.12 26.74 -8.58
CA ASP A 144 -1.59 25.95 -7.45
C ASP A 144 -0.43 25.35 -6.66
N VAL A 145 -0.53 25.44 -5.33
CA VAL A 145 0.42 24.83 -4.40
C VAL A 145 -0.06 23.43 -4.04
N GLN A 146 0.76 22.42 -4.35
CA GLN A 146 0.43 21.02 -4.12
C GLN A 146 1.62 20.26 -3.53
N PRO A 147 1.40 19.20 -2.72
CA PRO A 147 2.48 18.36 -2.23
C PRO A 147 3.19 17.67 -3.40
N ILE A 148 4.49 17.41 -3.26
CA ILE A 148 5.26 16.69 -4.30
C ILE A 148 4.74 15.26 -4.51
N ASP A 149 3.95 14.72 -3.58
CA ASP A 149 3.21 13.46 -3.75
C ASP A 149 2.25 13.49 -4.96
N ALA A 150 1.67 14.65 -5.29
CA ALA A 150 0.81 14.76 -6.46
C ALA A 150 1.58 14.48 -7.76
N ALA A 151 2.82 14.97 -7.87
CA ALA A 151 3.70 14.62 -8.99
C ALA A 151 4.04 13.12 -9.01
N ARG A 152 4.21 12.48 -7.85
CA ARG A 152 4.41 11.02 -7.78
C ARG A 152 3.20 10.24 -8.32
N GLN A 153 1.98 10.67 -7.99
CA GLN A 153 0.77 10.02 -8.51
C GLN A 153 0.65 10.20 -10.02
N LEU A 154 0.94 11.39 -10.55
CA LEU A 154 0.97 11.64 -12.00
C LEU A 154 2.01 10.76 -12.71
N TYR A 155 3.19 10.59 -12.12
CA TYR A 155 4.22 9.69 -12.63
C TYR A 155 3.76 8.23 -12.70
N LEU A 156 3.08 7.75 -11.65
CA LEU A 156 2.54 6.39 -11.61
C LEU A 156 1.50 6.16 -12.70
N LEU A 157 0.56 7.10 -12.87
CA LEU A 157 -0.46 7.02 -13.92
C LEU A 157 0.15 6.97 -15.32
N ALA A 158 1.18 7.80 -15.58
CA ALA A 158 1.87 7.82 -16.87
C ALA A 158 2.73 6.58 -17.14
N ALA A 159 3.08 5.80 -16.11
CA ALA A 159 3.87 4.57 -16.24
C ALA A 159 3.00 3.31 -16.37
N GLU A 160 1.68 3.43 -16.23
CA GLU A 160 0.71 2.34 -16.42
C GLU A 160 0.17 2.23 -17.87
N ASP A 161 0.49 3.20 -18.73
CA ASP A 161 0.19 3.22 -20.18
C ASP A 161 1.34 2.61 -21.03
#